data_AF-A0A1G3PP45-F1
#
_entry.id   AF-A0A1G3PP45-F1
#
_cell.length_a   1.000
_cell.length_b   1.000
_cell.length_c   1.000
_cell.angle_alpha   90.00
_cell.angle_beta   90.00
_cell.angle_gamma   90.00
#
_symmetry.space_group_name_H-M   'P 1'
#
loop_
_entity.id
_entity.type
_entity.pdbx_description
1 polymer ?
#
loop_
_entity_poly.entity_id
_entity_poly.type
_entity_poly.pdbx_seq_one_letter_code
_entity_poly.pdbx_strand_id
1 'polypeptide(L)' 'MWNDPIVDEVRKAGDEFARENNYDFDKMFAVLKERQKKSKHRIVTKIDIEKRANEQRLKEKAS' A
#
# COMPACT_ATOMS: atom_id res chain seq x y z
N MET A 1 25.70 6.47 -6.89
CA MET A 1 24.51 6.12 -6.10
C MET A 1 23.45 7.13 -6.47
N TRP A 2 22.30 6.69 -6.99
CA TRP A 2 21.24 7.61 -7.40
C TRP A 2 20.59 8.21 -6.14
N ASN A 3 20.83 9.50 -5.91
CA ASN A 3 20.18 10.26 -4.84
C ASN A 3 18.84 10.75 -5.38
N ASP A 4 17.86 9.84 -5.37
CA ASP A 4 16.49 10.20 -5.71
C ASP A 4 15.84 10.87 -4.48
N PRO A 5 15.40 12.14 -4.59
CA PRO A 5 14.85 12.87 -3.45
C PRO A 5 13.60 12.20 -2.85
N ILE A 6 12.82 11.48 -3.65
CA ILE A 6 11.64 10.74 -3.17
C ILE A 6 12.08 9.56 -2.32
N VAL A 7 13.13 8.84 -2.74
CA VAL A 7 13.66 7.70 -1.98
C VAL A 7 14.20 8.16 -0.63
N ASP A 8 14.89 9.30 -0.58
CA ASP A 8 15.41 9.85 0.68
C ASP A 8 14.29 10.31 1.62
N GLU A 9 13.22 10.92 1.09
CA GLU A 9 12.04 11.29 1.87
C GLU A 9 11.34 10.06 2.44
N VAL A 10 11.11 9.03 1.61
CA VAL A 10 10.48 7.78 2.02
C VAL A 10 11.31 7.06 3.09
N ARG A 11 12.64 7.04 2.94
CA ARG A 11 13.54 6.47 3.96
C ARG A 11 13.43 7.21 5.29
N LYS A 12 13.48 8.54 5.28
CA LYS A 12 13.34 9.36 6.50
C LYS A 12 12.01 9.08 7.20
N ALA A 13 10.90 9.05 6.46
CA ALA A 13 9.59 8.74 7.03
C ALA A 13 9.51 7.31 7.59
N GLY A 14 10.14 6.34 6.90
CA GLY A 14 10.24 4.95 7.36
C GLY A 14 11.05 4.80 8.65
N ASP A 15 12.20 5.45 8.73
CA ASP A 15 13.09 5.42 9.91
C ASP A 15 12.44 6.08 11.12
N GLU A 16 11.74 7.20 10.91
CA GLU A 16 10.94 7.84 11.96
C GLU A 16 9.83 6.92 12.46
N PHE A 17 9.06 6.32 11.55
CA PHE A 17 8.00 5.38 11.93
C PHE A 17 8.55 4.15 12.67
N ALA A 18 9.70 3.62 12.26
CA ALA A 18 10.34 2.50 12.94
C ALA A 18 10.81 2.90 14.35
N ARG A 19 11.45 4.06 14.49
CA ARG A 19 11.90 4.61 15.77
C ARG A 19 10.74 4.84 16.75
N GLU A 20 9.62 5.41 16.29
CA GLU A 20 8.40 5.58 17.10
C GLU A 20 7.85 4.25 17.63
N ASN A 21 8.09 3.15 16.91
CA ASN A 21 7.63 1.81 17.26
C ASN A 21 8.73 0.92 17.84
N ASN A 22 9.87 1.49 18.23
CA ASN A 22 11.03 0.75 18.77
C ASN A 22 11.54 -0.38 17.87
N TYR A 23 11.42 -0.22 16.54
CA TYR A 23 11.80 -1.23 15.54
C TYR A 23 11.11 -2.59 15.74
N ASP A 24 9.98 -2.61 16.45
CA ASP A 24 9.18 -3.81 16.68
C ASP A 24 8.21 -4.01 15.51
N PHE A 25 8.49 -5.03 14.69
CA PHE A 25 7.69 -5.32 13.50
C PHE A 25 6.22 -5.63 13.82
N ASP A 26 5.93 -6.31 14.92
CA ASP A 26 4.56 -6.67 15.29
C ASP A 26 3.77 -5.42 15.69
N LYS A 27 4.40 -4.51 16.46
CA LYS A 27 3.81 -3.21 16.79
C LYS A 27 3.57 -2.36 15.54
N MET A 28 4.56 -2.26 14.66
CA MET A 28 4.43 -1.51 13.40
C MET A 28 3.28 -2.04 12.55
N PHE A 29 3.18 -3.37 12.42
CA PHE A 29 2.10 -4.01 11.69
C PHE A 29 0.73 -3.70 12.31
N ALA A 30 0.60 -3.79 13.63
CA ALA A 30 -0.64 -3.45 14.32
C ALA A 30 -1.06 -1.99 14.06
N VAL A 31 -0.12 -1.04 14.12
CA VAL A 31 -0.38 0.37 13.81
C VAL A 31 -0.85 0.55 12.36
N LEU A 32 -0.21 -0.13 11.41
CA LEU A 32 -0.62 -0.08 10.00
C LEU A 32 -2.02 -0.66 9.79
N LYS A 33 -2.40 -1.73 10.48
CA LYS A 33 -3.75 -2.30 10.43
C LYS A 33 -4.79 -1.34 11.01
N GLU A 34 -4.47 -0.63 12.09
CA GLU A 34 -5.37 0.39 12.64
C GLU A 34 -5.53 1.59 11.71
N ARG A 35 -4.44 2.05 11.08
CA ARG A 35 -4.51 3.09 10.02
C ARG A 35 -5.35 2.62 8.84
N GLN A 36 -5.20 1.36 8.41
CA GLN A 36 -6.01 0.75 7.35
C GLN A 36 -7.50 0.77 7.71
N LYS A 37 -7.88 0.38 8.93
CA LYS A 37 -9.29 0.36 9.38
C LYS A 37 -9.91 1.77 9.41
N LYS A 38 -9.14 2.79 9.77
CA LYS A 38 -9.58 4.20 9.80
C LYS A 38 -9.67 4.82 8.39
N SER A 39 -8.99 4.22 7.42
CA SER A 39 -9.01 4.67 6.03
C SER A 39 -10.40 4.46 5.43
N LYS A 40 -10.92 5.50 4.77
CA LYS A 40 -12.17 5.42 3.98
C LYS A 40 -11.95 4.79 2.60
N HIS A 41 -10.71 4.40 2.28
CA HIS A 41 -10.39 3.80 1.00
C HIS A 41 -10.84 2.34 0.94
N ARG A 42 -11.41 1.95 -0.20
CA ARG A 42 -11.76 0.56 -0.49
C ARG A 42 -10.48 -0.30 -0.47
N ILE A 43 -10.52 -1.39 0.29
CA ILE A 43 -9.52 -2.44 0.21
C ILE A 43 -9.70 -3.17 -1.13
N VAL A 44 -8.66 -3.16 -1.95
CA VAL A 44 -8.64 -3.88 -3.24
C VAL A 44 -7.92 -5.20 -3.03
N THR A 45 -8.56 -6.28 -3.44
CA THR A 45 -8.02 -7.64 -3.40
C THR A 45 -7.58 -8.10 -4.79
N LYS A 46 -6.82 -9.20 -4.86
CA LYS A 46 -6.45 -9.83 -6.13
C LYS A 46 -7.68 -10.20 -6.98
N ILE A 47 -8.72 -10.71 -6.33
CA ILE A 47 -9.99 -11.08 -6.97
C ILE A 47 -10.65 -9.84 -7.60
N ASP A 48 -10.61 -8.69 -6.92
CA ASP A 48 -11.15 -7.45 -7.48
C ASP A 48 -10.42 -7.02 -8.76
N ILE A 49 -9.10 -7.21 -8.79
CA ILE A 49 -8.26 -6.87 -9.94
C ILE A 49 -8.56 -7.82 -11.11
N GLU A 50 -8.60 -9.12 -10.85
CA GLU A 50 -8.90 -10.15 -11.85
C GLU A 50 -10.29 -9.97 -12.45
N LYS A 51 -11.30 -9.64 -11.63
CA LYS A 51 -12.66 -9.35 -12.10
C LYS A 51 -12.69 -8.14 -13.04
N ARG A 52 -12.05 -7.02 -12.67
CA ARG A 52 -11.97 -5.82 -13.51
C ARG A 52 -11.25 -6.08 -14.83
N ALA A 53 -10.15 -6.82 -14.79
CA ALA A 53 -9.41 -7.20 -16.00
C ALA A 53 -10.27 -8.05 -16.94
N ASN A 54 -11.06 -8.99 -16.40
CA ASN A 54 -11.98 -9.79 -17.19
C ASN A 54 -13.11 -8.96 -17.81
N GLU A 55 -13.71 -8.04 -17.04
CA GLU A 55 -14.74 -7.12 -17.53
C GLU A 55 -14.22 -6.24 -18.69
N GLN A 56 -12.97 -5.78 -18.62
CA GLN A 56 -12.33 -5.02 -19.71
C GLN A 56 -12.17 -5.86 -20.97
N ARG A 57 -11.64 -7.08 -20.84
CA ARG A 57 -11.49 -8.03 -21.96
C ARG A 57 -12.82 -8.36 -22.64
N LEU A 58 -13.89 -8.50 -21.87
CA LEU A 58 -15.23 -8.77 -22.41
C LEU A 58 -15.78 -7.57 -23.20
N LYS A 59 -15.53 -6.35 -22.72
CA LYS A 59 -15.91 -5.11 -23.44
C LYS A 59 -15.14 -4.95 -24.75
N GLU A 60 -13.84 -5.23 -24.73
CA GLU A 60 -12.98 -5.19 -25.93
C GLU A 60 -13.40 -6.22 -26.98
N LYS A 61 -13.89 -7.40 -26.58
CA LYS A 61 -14.41 -8.42 -27.50
C LYS A 61 -15.79 -8.12 -28.08
N ALA A 62 -16.56 -7.26 -27.41
CA ALA A 62 -17.92 -6.91 -27.80
C ALA A 62 -18.00 -5.63 -28.65
N SER A 63 -16.87 -4.93 -28.81
CA SER A 63 -16.70 -3.77 -29.68
C SER A 63 -15.98 -4.14 -30.97
#